data_AF-A0A0F9XD48-F1
#
_entry.id   AF-A0A0F9XD48-F1
#
_cell.length_a   1.000
_cell.length_b   1.000
_cell.length_c   1.000
_cell.angle_alpha   90.00
_cell.angle_beta   90.00
_cell.angle_gamma   90.00
#
_symmetry.space_group_name_H-M   'P 1'
#
loop_
_entity.id
_entity.type
_entity.pdbx_description
1 polymer ?
#
loop_
_entity_poly.entity_id
_entity_poly.type
_entity_poly.pdbx_seq_one_letter_code
_entity_poly.pdbx_strand_id
1 'polypeptide(L)'
;MIKQRLSALRFVLPVLILMCLALGLLAGSAKGIEPGDEGSAAAQPTGAEAAELDDSDSAEDDLDEPGDETPTDTQPVDTQPVEEAEEQTDELSPEFGLPGRRTEHYFIYSQLSEEATTDLSHRLESMYDYYSKRFKDVYSPINFPKQVFLFSNRQDFVAAGGHPTMPGVFMGGGDSVGARLMLIFREGNLGSFMMSCPLMYHEAFHQFVAIDISQAGNVNRKWPVWLDESYATVFNNITWTGDGWVDGIARNEMVASAVDNKSSFIPLRRLMDITGAKWHELTSKGKIWPIYMEGWSLIFFLNHASRGKYRPLLATYVEQVSTGQDSSVTRRRIISLQGTFSRWVRRDLHLHMTGAKYFEIFTAMATSHLARAHARGQRFESGEDFLAMAKNRMLNLPPLGDDQWLPDTLRQELLWYHNLLTQSHQPFKFTIEYPSGGGLPVIHVAQPRFGLVMKGTYRLDDDGKVKRVKVDYVRCPSIDLVKAKKAVGTR
;
A
#
# COMPACT_ATOMS: atom_id res chain seq x y z
N MET A 1 -38.64 9.35 -18.42
CA MET A 1 -37.27 8.78 -18.49
C MET A 1 -36.14 9.82 -18.42
N ILE A 2 -36.20 10.98 -19.10
CA ILE A 2 -35.11 11.99 -19.07
C ILE A 2 -34.94 12.67 -17.69
N LYS A 3 -36.03 12.92 -16.95
CA LYS A 3 -35.97 13.53 -15.60
C LYS A 3 -35.39 12.61 -14.51
N GLN A 4 -35.45 11.28 -14.68
CA GLN A 4 -34.84 10.31 -13.75
C GLN A 4 -33.33 10.10 -13.99
N ARG A 5 -32.83 10.36 -15.20
CA ARG A 5 -31.37 10.32 -15.48
C ARG A 5 -30.65 11.59 -15.00
N LEU A 6 -31.35 12.72 -14.89
CA LEU A 6 -30.79 13.98 -14.38
C LEU A 6 -30.69 14.04 -12.84
N SER A 7 -31.49 13.26 -12.10
CA SER A 7 -31.36 13.18 -10.63
C SER A 7 -30.17 12.32 -10.19
N ALA A 8 -29.84 11.26 -10.92
CA ALA A 8 -28.64 10.46 -10.67
C ALA A 8 -27.34 11.26 -10.89
N LEU A 9 -27.33 12.19 -11.86
CA LEU A 9 -26.18 13.05 -12.13
C LEU A 9 -25.91 14.09 -11.01
N ARG A 10 -26.93 14.47 -10.23
CA ARG A 10 -26.80 15.45 -9.13
C ARG A 10 -26.15 14.88 -7.86
N PHE A 11 -26.11 13.56 -7.69
CA PHE A 11 -25.50 12.91 -6.51
C PHE A 11 -24.11 12.32 -6.77
N VAL A 12 -23.76 12.05 -8.03
CA VAL A 12 -22.44 11.49 -8.40
C VAL A 12 -21.38 12.58 -8.58
N LEU A 13 -21.79 13.78 -9.01
CA LEU A 13 -20.88 14.89 -9.30
C LEU A 13 -20.11 15.42 -8.06
N PRO A 14 -20.70 15.56 -6.85
CA PRO A 14 -19.96 16.06 -5.68
C PRO A 14 -18.89 15.10 -5.16
N VAL A 15 -19.07 13.78 -5.33
CA VAL A 15 -18.10 12.76 -4.85
C VAL A 15 -16.89 12.65 -5.77
N LEU A 16 -17.10 12.75 -7.08
CA LEU A 16 -16.02 12.84 -8.07
C LEU A 16 -15.33 14.22 -8.03
N ILE A 17 -16.07 15.29 -7.75
CA ILE A 17 -15.50 16.63 -7.56
C ILE A 17 -14.68 16.72 -6.26
N LEU A 18 -15.03 16.01 -5.17
CA LEU A 18 -14.18 15.98 -3.96
C LEU A 18 -12.89 15.17 -4.16
N MET A 19 -12.92 14.11 -4.98
CA MET A 19 -11.70 13.36 -5.35
C MET A 19 -10.84 14.08 -6.39
N CYS A 20 -11.43 14.93 -7.25
CA CYS A 20 -10.70 15.69 -8.27
C CYS A 20 -10.28 17.11 -7.83
N LEU A 21 -11.01 17.80 -6.96
CA LEU A 21 -10.67 19.17 -6.51
C LEU A 21 -9.51 19.20 -5.51
N ALA A 22 -9.19 18.09 -4.84
CA ALA A 22 -7.97 17.97 -4.06
C ALA A 22 -6.69 17.94 -4.94
N LEU A 23 -6.83 17.80 -6.26
CA LEU A 23 -5.72 17.71 -7.22
C LEU A 23 -5.66 18.90 -8.22
N GLY A 24 -6.50 19.93 -8.06
CA GLY A 24 -6.68 20.98 -9.08
C GLY A 24 -6.70 22.44 -8.61
N LEU A 25 -6.39 22.76 -7.35
CA LEU A 25 -6.38 24.14 -6.86
C LEU A 25 -5.05 24.50 -6.18
N LEU A 26 -3.99 24.62 -6.98
CA LEU A 26 -2.86 25.51 -6.70
C LEU A 26 -2.37 26.14 -8.02
N ALA A 27 -3.23 27.01 -8.58
CA ALA A 27 -2.82 28.05 -9.52
C ALA A 27 -3.62 29.33 -9.20
N GLY A 28 -2.97 30.25 -8.49
CA GLY A 28 -3.22 31.70 -8.45
C GLY A 28 -4.62 32.22 -8.12
N SER A 29 -4.77 32.86 -6.95
CA SER A 29 -4.86 34.34 -6.86
C SER A 29 -5.25 34.75 -5.45
N ALA A 30 -4.49 35.68 -4.90
CA ALA A 30 -4.77 36.36 -3.64
C ALA A 30 -5.87 37.41 -3.83
N LYS A 31 -6.81 37.48 -2.88
CA LYS A 31 -7.33 38.75 -2.33
C LYS A 31 -8.05 38.48 -1.01
N GLY A 32 -7.67 39.27 -0.01
CA GLY A 32 -8.04 39.09 1.38
C GLY A 32 -9.47 39.49 1.73
N ILE A 33 -9.95 38.91 2.82
CA ILE A 33 -11.09 39.36 3.62
C ILE A 33 -10.70 39.06 5.08
N GLU A 34 -10.71 40.10 5.92
CA GLU A 34 -10.48 40.03 7.36
C GLU A 34 -11.62 39.25 8.07
N PRO A 35 -11.34 38.49 9.15
CA PRO A 35 -12.38 37.98 10.01
C PRO A 35 -12.61 38.91 11.22
N GLY A 36 -13.88 39.20 11.44
CA GLY A 36 -14.39 39.85 12.65
C GLY A 36 -14.29 38.95 13.89
N ASP A 37 -14.15 39.65 15.00
CA ASP A 37 -13.91 39.21 16.37
C ASP A 37 -15.24 38.93 17.08
N GLU A 38 -15.46 37.70 17.55
CA GLU A 38 -16.45 37.42 18.61
C GLU A 38 -15.95 36.27 19.51
N GLY A 39 -15.77 36.59 20.79
CA GLY A 39 -15.29 35.68 21.82
C GLY A 39 -16.36 34.76 22.39
N SER A 40 -15.91 33.72 23.11
CA SER A 40 -16.70 33.12 24.19
C SER A 40 -15.86 32.22 25.11
N ALA A 41 -15.95 32.56 26.39
CA ALA A 41 -15.89 31.76 27.62
C ALA A 41 -15.13 30.42 27.65
N ALA A 42 -14.03 30.40 28.43
CA ALA A 42 -13.39 29.20 28.93
C ALA A 42 -14.03 28.74 30.26
N ALA A 43 -14.45 27.47 30.32
CA ALA A 43 -14.77 26.76 31.55
C ALA A 43 -13.68 25.71 31.82
N GLN A 44 -13.14 25.72 33.04
CA GLN A 44 -12.21 24.70 33.56
C GLN A 44 -12.97 23.40 33.88
N PRO A 45 -12.26 22.26 33.83
CA PRO A 45 -12.32 21.40 35.02
C PRO A 45 -10.98 20.81 35.45
N THR A 46 -10.85 20.80 36.78
CA THR A 46 -10.14 19.87 37.68
C THR A 46 -10.00 18.46 37.10
N GLY A 47 -8.84 17.80 37.12
CA GLY A 47 -8.12 17.38 38.32
C GLY A 47 -8.41 15.89 38.56
N ALA A 48 -7.51 15.00 38.11
CA ALA A 48 -7.52 13.58 38.48
C ALA A 48 -6.12 12.96 38.30
N GLU A 49 -5.66 12.32 39.37
CA GLU A 49 -4.38 11.63 39.55
C GLU A 49 -4.12 10.53 38.53
N ALA A 50 -2.85 10.40 38.11
CA ALA A 50 -2.34 9.25 37.39
C ALA A 50 -1.41 8.47 38.34
N ALA A 51 -1.79 7.23 38.62
CA ALA A 51 -0.95 6.25 39.30
C ALA A 51 0.17 5.79 38.36
N GLU A 52 1.41 5.84 38.87
CA GLU A 52 2.61 5.26 38.26
C GLU A 52 2.54 3.74 38.35
N LEU A 53 2.75 3.05 37.23
CA LEU A 53 3.10 1.64 37.20
C LEU A 53 4.44 1.53 36.48
N ASP A 54 5.45 1.35 37.32
CA ASP A 54 6.79 0.85 37.03
C ASP A 54 6.66 -0.61 36.59
N ASP A 55 7.34 -0.98 35.50
CA ASP A 55 7.64 -2.37 35.15
C ASP A 55 8.78 -2.33 34.11
N SER A 56 9.99 -2.40 34.64
CA SER A 56 11.21 -2.73 33.92
C SER A 56 11.41 -4.24 34.01
N ASP A 57 11.34 -4.93 32.88
CA ASP A 57 11.90 -6.29 32.78
C ASP A 57 12.39 -6.53 31.35
N SER A 58 13.71 -6.47 31.22
CA SER A 58 14.48 -6.80 30.02
C SER A 58 14.90 -8.26 30.10
N ALA A 59 14.23 -9.12 29.33
CA ALA A 59 14.71 -10.46 29.04
C ALA A 59 15.57 -10.41 27.77
N GLU A 60 16.86 -10.65 27.94
CA GLU A 60 17.80 -11.03 26.89
C GLU A 60 17.57 -12.53 26.60
N ASP A 61 17.19 -12.88 25.37
CA ASP A 61 17.13 -14.26 24.90
C ASP A 61 18.30 -14.51 23.95
N ASP A 62 19.23 -15.33 24.40
CA ASP A 62 20.32 -15.95 23.66
C ASP A 62 19.76 -16.90 22.59
N LEU A 63 20.18 -16.70 21.33
CA LEU A 63 19.88 -17.62 20.23
C LEU A 63 21.10 -18.51 19.97
N ASP A 64 20.96 -19.77 20.36
CA ASP A 64 21.84 -20.88 20.01
C ASP A 64 21.89 -21.11 18.48
N GLU A 65 23.10 -21.26 17.94
CA GLU A 65 23.36 -21.69 16.56
C GLU A 65 23.14 -23.21 16.42
N PRO A 66 22.45 -23.68 15.36
CA PRO A 66 22.35 -25.12 15.09
C PRO A 66 23.59 -25.65 14.37
N GLY A 67 24.00 -26.83 14.83
CA GLY A 67 25.22 -27.52 14.46
C GLY A 67 25.27 -28.14 13.06
N ASP A 68 26.51 -28.47 12.75
CA ASP A 68 27.10 -29.04 11.54
C ASP A 68 26.55 -30.46 11.25
N GLU A 69 25.81 -30.63 10.15
CA GLU A 69 25.40 -31.94 9.64
C GLU A 69 26.29 -32.38 8.46
N THR A 70 26.93 -33.53 8.64
CA THR A 70 27.79 -34.25 7.68
C THR A 70 27.07 -34.68 6.40
N PRO A 71 27.78 -34.75 5.25
CA PRO A 71 27.18 -35.07 3.96
C PRO A 71 27.02 -36.59 3.75
N THR A 72 25.81 -37.02 3.40
CA THR A 72 25.50 -38.38 2.92
C THR A 72 25.79 -38.52 1.42
N ASP A 73 26.52 -39.58 1.10
CA ASP A 73 26.94 -40.04 -0.23
C ASP A 73 25.73 -40.53 -1.06
N THR A 74 25.37 -39.81 -2.13
CA THR A 74 24.32 -40.17 -3.08
C THR A 74 24.91 -40.66 -4.40
N GLN A 75 24.46 -41.85 -4.82
CA GLN A 75 24.86 -42.48 -6.08
C GLN A 75 24.34 -41.70 -7.31
N PRO A 76 25.06 -41.78 -8.45
CA PRO A 76 24.70 -41.06 -9.66
C PRO A 76 23.42 -41.61 -10.28
N VAL A 77 22.42 -40.75 -10.44
CA VAL A 77 21.18 -41.03 -11.16
C VAL A 77 21.42 -40.88 -12.66
N ASP A 78 21.09 -41.92 -13.41
CA ASP A 78 21.16 -41.98 -14.87
C ASP A 78 20.17 -40.98 -15.50
N THR A 79 20.70 -39.88 -16.04
CA THR A 79 19.90 -38.81 -16.66
C THR A 79 19.55 -39.19 -18.09
N GLN A 80 18.29 -39.59 -18.29
CA GLN A 80 17.68 -39.65 -19.62
C GLN A 80 17.69 -38.25 -20.28
N PRO A 81 17.78 -38.15 -21.61
CA PRO A 81 17.73 -36.87 -22.31
C PRO A 81 16.39 -36.19 -22.02
N VAL A 82 16.45 -34.99 -21.45
CA VAL A 82 15.28 -34.13 -21.28
C VAL A 82 14.85 -33.71 -22.70
N GLU A 83 13.70 -34.22 -23.16
CA GLU A 83 13.06 -33.70 -24.37
C GLU A 83 12.91 -32.18 -24.22
N GLU A 84 13.44 -31.42 -25.19
CA GLU A 84 13.28 -29.97 -25.27
C GLU A 84 11.78 -29.67 -25.25
N ALA A 85 11.28 -29.20 -24.10
CA ALA A 85 9.88 -28.83 -23.94
C ALA A 85 9.57 -27.74 -24.98
N GLU A 86 8.70 -28.08 -25.94
CA GLU A 86 8.19 -27.12 -26.91
C GLU A 86 7.74 -25.86 -26.16
N GLU A 87 8.31 -24.72 -26.55
CA GLU A 87 8.02 -23.40 -26.01
C GLU A 87 6.53 -23.11 -26.20
N GLN A 88 5.74 -23.47 -25.20
CA GLN A 88 4.30 -23.34 -25.22
C GLN A 88 4.00 -21.85 -25.29
N THR A 89 3.59 -21.37 -26.46
CA THR A 89 3.36 -19.94 -26.69
C THR A 89 2.36 -19.44 -25.65
N ASP A 90 2.80 -18.53 -24.77
CA ASP A 90 2.05 -17.95 -23.65
C ASP A 90 0.83 -17.09 -24.05
N GLU A 91 0.39 -17.16 -25.31
CA GLU A 91 -0.75 -16.43 -25.84
C GLU A 91 -2.07 -17.06 -25.39
N LEU A 92 -2.78 -16.35 -24.52
CA LEU A 92 -4.12 -16.72 -24.09
C LEU A 92 -5.15 -16.29 -25.13
N SER A 93 -6.18 -17.12 -25.34
CA SER A 93 -7.35 -16.75 -26.15
C SER A 93 -7.94 -15.42 -25.66
N PRO A 94 -8.28 -14.47 -26.55
CA PRO A 94 -8.86 -13.20 -26.12
C PRO A 94 -10.18 -13.39 -25.37
N GLU A 95 -10.35 -12.63 -24.28
CA GLU A 95 -11.58 -12.61 -23.47
C GLU A 95 -12.17 -11.20 -23.46
N PHE A 96 -13.46 -11.07 -23.72
CA PHE A 96 -14.13 -9.78 -23.98
C PHE A 96 -13.45 -8.93 -25.07
N GLY A 97 -12.76 -9.57 -26.02
CA GLY A 97 -12.00 -8.90 -27.08
C GLY A 97 -10.65 -8.30 -26.60
N LEU A 98 -10.21 -8.62 -25.39
CA LEU A 98 -8.93 -8.19 -24.85
C LEU A 98 -7.87 -9.28 -25.08
N PRO A 99 -6.69 -8.94 -25.64
CA PRO A 99 -5.59 -9.90 -25.73
C PRO A 99 -5.11 -10.28 -24.32
N GLY A 100 -4.80 -11.58 -24.15
CA GLY A 100 -4.38 -12.12 -22.87
C GLY A 100 -2.87 -12.36 -22.81
N ARG A 101 -2.30 -12.15 -21.62
CA ARG A 101 -0.92 -12.45 -21.26
C ARG A 101 -0.92 -13.35 -20.04
N ARG A 102 -0.10 -14.39 -20.06
CA ARG A 102 0.17 -15.22 -18.89
C ARG A 102 1.35 -14.68 -18.09
N THR A 103 1.24 -14.76 -16.77
CA THR A 103 2.34 -14.64 -15.81
C THR A 103 2.31 -15.85 -14.87
N GLU A 104 3.17 -15.89 -13.86
CA GLU A 104 3.22 -17.02 -12.92
C GLU A 104 1.87 -17.22 -12.20
N HIS A 105 1.29 -16.14 -11.68
CA HIS A 105 0.09 -16.19 -10.85
C HIS A 105 -1.15 -15.59 -11.51
N TYR A 106 -1.05 -15.02 -12.71
CA TYR A 106 -2.15 -14.31 -13.36
C TYR A 106 -2.35 -14.64 -14.85
N PHE A 107 -3.60 -14.50 -15.26
CA PHE A 107 -4.02 -14.31 -16.65
C PHE A 107 -4.51 -12.88 -16.80
N ILE A 108 -3.74 -12.06 -17.52
CA ILE A 108 -3.97 -10.61 -17.63
C ILE A 108 -4.48 -10.29 -19.03
N TYR A 109 -5.72 -9.83 -19.11
CA TYR A 109 -6.39 -9.41 -20.34
C TYR A 109 -6.43 -7.89 -20.40
N SER A 110 -5.82 -7.29 -21.41
CA SER A 110 -5.56 -5.85 -21.42
C SER A 110 -5.65 -5.24 -22.82
N GLN A 111 -6.24 -4.05 -22.92
CA GLN A 111 -6.17 -3.21 -24.12
C GLN A 111 -5.17 -2.04 -23.98
N LEU A 112 -4.40 -2.03 -22.89
CA LEU A 112 -3.36 -1.04 -22.65
C LEU A 112 -2.13 -1.34 -23.52
N SER A 113 -1.20 -0.38 -23.65
CA SER A 113 0.08 -0.63 -24.30
C SER A 113 0.85 -1.78 -23.64
N GLU A 114 1.81 -2.34 -24.37
CA GLU A 114 2.70 -3.40 -23.88
C GLU A 114 3.45 -2.96 -22.62
N GLU A 115 3.97 -1.73 -22.60
CA GLU A 115 4.70 -1.18 -21.44
C GLU A 115 3.79 -1.10 -20.20
N ALA A 116 2.58 -0.55 -20.35
CA ALA A 116 1.62 -0.44 -19.24
C ALA A 116 1.12 -1.81 -18.76
N THR A 117 0.86 -2.74 -19.69
CA THR A 117 0.47 -4.10 -19.34
C THR A 117 1.59 -4.82 -18.60
N THR A 118 2.85 -4.68 -19.03
CA THR A 118 4.01 -5.29 -18.36
C THR A 118 4.24 -4.69 -16.96
N ASP A 119 4.13 -3.37 -16.82
CA ASP A 119 4.22 -2.68 -15.51
C ASP A 119 3.18 -3.22 -14.52
N LEU A 120 1.91 -3.22 -14.92
CA LEU A 120 0.82 -3.70 -14.07
C LEU A 120 0.95 -5.19 -13.76
N SER A 121 1.46 -5.99 -14.70
CA SER A 121 1.78 -7.41 -14.48
C SER A 121 2.83 -7.59 -13.38
N HIS A 122 3.95 -6.87 -13.46
CA HIS A 122 5.00 -6.91 -12.43
C HIS A 122 4.49 -6.45 -11.06
N ARG A 123 3.63 -5.43 -11.02
CA ARG A 123 3.01 -4.97 -9.77
C ARG A 123 2.10 -6.02 -9.16
N LEU A 124 1.31 -6.73 -9.97
CA LEU A 124 0.42 -7.79 -9.51
C LEU A 124 1.21 -8.98 -8.97
N GLU A 125 2.24 -9.43 -9.68
CA GLU A 125 3.13 -10.50 -9.23
C GLU A 125 3.86 -10.13 -7.93
N SER A 126 4.49 -8.95 -7.91
CA SER A 126 5.14 -8.43 -6.70
C SER A 126 4.15 -8.27 -5.53
N MET A 127 2.87 -8.00 -5.81
CA MET A 127 1.85 -7.90 -4.78
C MET A 127 1.43 -9.28 -4.26
N TYR A 128 1.24 -10.24 -5.15
CA TYR A 128 0.94 -11.63 -4.78
C TYR A 128 2.03 -12.19 -3.87
N ASP A 129 3.29 -11.95 -4.21
CA ASP A 129 4.45 -12.26 -3.37
C ASP A 129 4.35 -11.65 -1.99
N TYR A 130 3.98 -10.36 -1.94
CA TYR A 130 3.84 -9.63 -0.69
C TYR A 130 2.72 -10.20 0.18
N TYR A 131 1.56 -10.52 -0.40
CA TYR A 131 0.45 -11.15 0.30
C TYR A 131 0.82 -12.54 0.81
N SER A 132 1.40 -13.37 -0.05
CA SER A 132 1.82 -14.74 0.28
C SER A 132 2.81 -14.73 1.45
N LYS A 133 3.80 -13.84 1.44
CA LYS A 133 4.75 -13.66 2.56
C LYS A 133 4.06 -13.17 3.83
N ARG A 134 3.13 -12.21 3.70
CA ARG A 134 2.43 -11.59 4.84
C ARG A 134 1.47 -12.53 5.55
N PHE A 135 0.84 -13.44 4.80
CA PHE A 135 -0.19 -14.36 5.27
C PHE A 135 0.27 -15.82 5.29
N LYS A 136 1.58 -16.10 5.15
CA LYS A 136 2.14 -17.46 5.06
C LYS A 136 1.64 -18.45 6.12
N ASP A 137 1.26 -17.99 7.30
CA ASP A 137 0.81 -18.85 8.41
C ASP A 137 -0.67 -19.27 8.27
N VAL A 138 -1.44 -18.59 7.42
CA VAL A 138 -2.88 -18.81 7.20
C VAL A 138 -3.23 -19.05 5.72
N TYR A 139 -2.21 -18.97 4.87
CA TYR A 139 -2.26 -19.08 3.43
C TYR A 139 -1.82 -20.49 3.03
N SER A 140 -2.43 -21.02 1.98
CA SER A 140 -1.95 -22.22 1.30
C SER A 140 -1.98 -21.93 -0.20
N PRO A 141 -0.83 -21.94 -0.89
CA PRO A 141 -0.77 -21.58 -2.29
C PRO A 141 -1.66 -22.49 -3.12
N ILE A 142 -2.56 -21.89 -3.90
CA ILE A 142 -3.23 -22.59 -4.99
C ILE A 142 -2.51 -22.19 -6.27
N ASN A 143 -1.93 -23.16 -6.96
CA ASN A 143 -1.31 -22.94 -8.26
C ASN A 143 -2.37 -22.80 -9.37
N PHE A 144 -3.22 -21.78 -9.22
CA PHE A 144 -4.27 -21.44 -10.17
C PHE A 144 -4.12 -19.96 -10.59
N PRO A 145 -3.83 -19.70 -11.88
CA PRO A 145 -3.71 -18.34 -12.38
C PRO A 145 -5.00 -17.55 -12.22
N LYS A 146 -4.86 -16.33 -11.71
CA LYS A 146 -5.95 -15.43 -11.37
C LYS A 146 -6.26 -14.51 -12.54
N GLN A 147 -7.54 -14.35 -12.85
CA GLN A 147 -7.93 -13.52 -13.99
C GLN A 147 -7.99 -12.04 -13.63
N VAL A 148 -7.36 -11.21 -14.45
CA VAL A 148 -7.32 -9.75 -14.32
C VAL A 148 -7.67 -9.12 -15.66
N PHE A 149 -8.62 -8.18 -15.67
CA PHE A 149 -9.06 -7.48 -16.86
C PHE A 149 -8.81 -5.98 -16.73
N LEU A 150 -8.02 -5.41 -17.65
CA LEU A 150 -7.57 -4.03 -17.63
C LEU A 150 -8.16 -3.28 -18.82
N PHE A 151 -9.05 -2.33 -18.53
CA PHE A 151 -9.78 -1.56 -19.55
C PHE A 151 -9.24 -0.14 -19.66
N SER A 152 -9.16 0.38 -20.90
CA SER A 152 -8.79 1.77 -21.17
C SER A 152 -9.94 2.75 -20.90
N ASN A 153 -11.18 2.25 -20.98
CA ASN A 153 -12.40 3.06 -20.91
C ASN A 153 -13.52 2.39 -20.11
N ARG A 154 -14.44 3.22 -19.62
CA ARG A 154 -15.55 2.78 -18.76
C ARG A 154 -16.62 2.00 -19.51
N GLN A 155 -16.85 2.28 -20.79
CA GLN A 155 -17.92 1.65 -21.55
C GLN A 155 -17.67 0.14 -21.69
N ASP A 156 -16.45 -0.24 -22.10
CA ASP A 156 -16.07 -1.64 -22.25
C ASP A 156 -16.01 -2.36 -20.91
N PHE A 157 -15.49 -1.70 -19.88
CA PHE A 157 -15.48 -2.21 -18.51
C PHE A 157 -16.89 -2.60 -18.04
N VAL A 158 -17.88 -1.72 -18.24
CA VAL A 158 -19.28 -2.00 -17.86
C VAL A 158 -19.91 -3.05 -18.78
N ALA A 159 -19.60 -3.04 -20.08
CA ALA A 159 -20.09 -4.03 -21.02
C ALA A 159 -19.60 -5.45 -20.69
N ALA A 160 -18.38 -5.59 -20.14
CA ALA A 160 -17.82 -6.83 -19.64
C ALA A 160 -18.33 -7.23 -18.23
N GLY A 161 -19.30 -6.50 -17.68
CA GLY A 161 -19.92 -6.78 -16.38
C GLY A 161 -19.31 -6.03 -15.18
N GLY A 162 -18.40 -5.08 -15.43
CA GLY A 162 -17.84 -4.22 -14.40
C GLY A 162 -18.87 -3.28 -13.74
N HIS A 163 -18.56 -2.80 -12.53
CA HIS A 163 -19.49 -1.98 -11.75
C HIS A 163 -19.73 -0.60 -12.40
N PRO A 164 -20.99 -0.16 -12.63
CA PRO A 164 -21.29 1.04 -13.44
C PRO A 164 -20.67 2.33 -12.91
N THR A 165 -20.46 2.44 -11.59
CA THR A 165 -19.95 3.67 -10.94
C THR A 165 -18.56 3.54 -10.33
N MET A 166 -18.03 2.32 -10.16
CA MET A 166 -16.70 2.12 -9.57
C MET A 166 -15.69 1.91 -10.70
N PRO A 167 -14.43 2.34 -10.56
CA PRO A 167 -13.41 2.14 -11.59
C PRO A 167 -12.68 0.79 -11.45
N GLY A 168 -13.01 0.00 -10.43
CA GLY A 168 -12.47 -1.34 -10.21
C GLY A 168 -13.44 -2.17 -9.37
N VAL A 169 -13.35 -3.49 -9.51
CA VAL A 169 -14.14 -4.46 -8.75
C VAL A 169 -13.52 -5.86 -8.83
N PHE A 170 -13.47 -6.57 -7.71
CA PHE A 170 -13.33 -8.02 -7.68
C PHE A 170 -14.70 -8.71 -7.66
N MET A 171 -14.87 -9.74 -8.50
CA MET A 171 -16.06 -10.57 -8.56
C MET A 171 -15.68 -12.01 -8.26
N GLY A 172 -16.23 -12.58 -7.18
CA GLY A 172 -15.90 -13.94 -6.71
C GLY A 172 -16.55 -15.10 -7.46
N GLY A 173 -17.08 -14.87 -8.67
CA GLY A 173 -17.79 -15.87 -9.50
C GLY A 173 -19.27 -15.56 -9.72
N GLY A 174 -19.95 -16.39 -10.53
CA GLY A 174 -21.38 -16.26 -10.83
C GLY A 174 -21.75 -16.27 -12.32
N ASP A 175 -20.75 -16.28 -13.21
CA ASP A 175 -20.92 -16.42 -14.66
C ASP A 175 -19.89 -17.39 -15.27
N SER A 176 -19.85 -17.49 -16.59
CA SER A 176 -18.98 -18.42 -17.33
C SER A 176 -17.48 -18.13 -17.19
N VAL A 177 -17.10 -16.93 -16.75
CA VAL A 177 -15.70 -16.47 -16.71
C VAL A 177 -15.08 -16.71 -15.32
N GLY A 178 -15.90 -16.85 -14.28
CA GLY A 178 -15.44 -17.20 -12.94
C GLY A 178 -14.93 -15.98 -12.14
N ALA A 179 -14.06 -16.25 -11.16
CA ALA A 179 -13.57 -15.22 -10.25
C ALA A 179 -12.54 -14.32 -10.93
N ARG A 180 -12.80 -13.00 -10.96
CA ARG A 180 -11.98 -12.05 -11.71
C ARG A 180 -11.90 -10.68 -11.06
N LEU A 181 -10.77 -10.03 -11.27
CA LEU A 181 -10.55 -8.64 -10.96
C LEU A 181 -10.67 -7.81 -12.24
N MET A 182 -11.38 -6.69 -12.19
CA MET A 182 -11.56 -5.80 -13.33
C MET A 182 -11.24 -4.37 -12.93
N LEU A 183 -10.49 -3.63 -13.75
CA LEU A 183 -10.06 -2.25 -13.46
C LEU A 183 -10.07 -1.37 -14.72
N ILE A 184 -10.26 -0.08 -14.52
CA ILE A 184 -10.06 0.97 -15.53
C ILE A 184 -8.72 1.66 -15.29
N PHE A 185 -7.87 1.70 -16.31
CA PHE A 185 -6.60 2.42 -16.34
C PHE A 185 -6.57 3.39 -17.52
N ARG A 186 -6.06 4.60 -17.28
CA ARG A 186 -5.84 5.61 -18.34
C ARG A 186 -4.36 5.87 -18.49
N GLU A 187 -3.81 5.41 -19.60
CA GLU A 187 -2.40 5.59 -19.93
C GLU A 187 -2.03 7.07 -20.11
N GLY A 188 -0.75 7.39 -19.87
CA GLY A 188 -0.24 8.75 -20.01
C GLY A 188 -0.76 9.76 -18.96
N ASN A 189 -1.54 9.32 -17.98
CA ASN A 189 -2.03 10.17 -16.88
C ASN A 189 -1.57 9.63 -15.53
N LEU A 190 -0.47 10.19 -15.01
CA LEU A 190 0.07 9.80 -13.70
C LEU A 190 -0.96 9.92 -12.57
N GLY A 191 -1.83 10.94 -12.61
CA GLY A 191 -2.89 11.09 -11.61
C GLY A 191 -3.86 9.92 -11.62
N SER A 192 -4.29 9.48 -12.80
CA SER A 192 -5.13 8.28 -12.95
C SER A 192 -4.39 7.03 -12.48
N PHE A 193 -3.11 6.90 -12.81
CA PHE A 193 -2.30 5.75 -12.40
C PHE A 193 -2.13 5.68 -10.88
N MET A 194 -1.82 6.81 -10.24
CA MET A 194 -1.72 6.97 -8.78
C MET A 194 -3.03 6.72 -8.05
N MET A 195 -4.18 6.78 -8.75
CA MET A 195 -5.48 6.39 -8.21
C MET A 195 -5.81 4.92 -8.47
N SER A 196 -5.53 4.42 -9.69
CA SER A 196 -5.90 3.06 -10.10
C SER A 196 -4.99 1.98 -9.49
N CYS A 197 -3.70 2.22 -9.29
CA CYS A 197 -2.80 1.23 -8.67
C CYS A 197 -3.20 0.90 -7.22
N PRO A 198 -3.44 1.88 -6.35
CA PRO A 198 -3.97 1.60 -5.01
C PRO A 198 -5.28 0.81 -5.01
N LEU A 199 -6.19 1.10 -5.96
CA LEU A 199 -7.42 0.32 -6.12
C LEU A 199 -7.13 -1.10 -6.63
N MET A 200 -6.19 -1.28 -7.55
CA MET A 200 -5.75 -2.60 -7.99
C MET A 200 -5.26 -3.44 -6.82
N TYR A 201 -4.48 -2.86 -5.92
CA TYR A 201 -4.01 -3.52 -4.70
C TYR A 201 -5.16 -3.95 -3.80
N HIS A 202 -6.13 -3.06 -3.59
CA HIS A 202 -7.36 -3.33 -2.85
C HIS A 202 -8.13 -4.52 -3.43
N GLU A 203 -8.46 -4.48 -4.72
CA GLU A 203 -9.24 -5.53 -5.38
C GLU A 203 -8.44 -6.85 -5.50
N ALA A 204 -7.12 -6.77 -5.70
CA ALA A 204 -6.25 -7.94 -5.76
C ALA A 204 -6.19 -8.66 -4.42
N PHE A 205 -6.33 -7.93 -3.31
CA PHE A 205 -6.43 -8.54 -1.99
C PHE A 205 -7.72 -9.36 -1.83
N HIS A 206 -8.87 -8.84 -2.27
CA HIS A 206 -10.11 -9.62 -2.27
C HIS A 206 -9.98 -10.90 -3.10
N GLN A 207 -9.32 -10.80 -4.26
CA GLN A 207 -9.03 -11.97 -5.10
C GLN A 207 -8.15 -13.00 -4.39
N PHE A 208 -7.08 -12.54 -3.73
CA PHE A 208 -6.17 -13.39 -2.94
C PHE A 208 -6.92 -14.09 -1.78
N VAL A 209 -7.75 -13.37 -1.02
CA VAL A 209 -8.55 -13.96 0.06
C VAL A 209 -9.55 -14.97 -0.48
N ALA A 210 -10.25 -14.64 -1.56
CA ALA A 210 -11.31 -15.47 -2.12
C ALA A 210 -10.79 -16.76 -2.76
N ILE A 211 -9.61 -16.71 -3.38
CA ILE A 211 -9.00 -17.86 -4.05
C ILE A 211 -8.08 -18.58 -3.08
N ASP A 212 -7.00 -17.95 -2.63
CA ASP A 212 -5.92 -18.67 -1.95
C ASP A 212 -6.18 -18.93 -0.48
N ILE A 213 -6.92 -18.06 0.21
CA ILE A 213 -7.26 -18.30 1.63
C ILE A 213 -8.54 -19.15 1.75
N SER A 214 -9.58 -18.79 0.98
CA SER A 214 -10.91 -19.42 1.16
C SER A 214 -11.04 -20.78 0.46
N GLN A 215 -10.46 -20.97 -0.73
CA GLN A 215 -10.60 -22.25 -1.44
C GLN A 215 -9.61 -23.31 -0.96
N ALA A 216 -8.42 -22.90 -0.50
CA ALA A 216 -7.38 -23.85 -0.09
C ALA A 216 -7.75 -24.64 1.18
N GLY A 217 -8.65 -24.08 2.01
CA GLY A 217 -9.05 -24.70 3.28
C GLY A 217 -10.32 -25.56 3.25
N ASN A 218 -11.01 -25.71 2.11
CA ASN A 218 -12.38 -26.28 2.05
C ASN A 218 -13.39 -25.59 2.99
N VAL A 219 -13.07 -24.38 3.48
CA VAL A 219 -13.94 -23.65 4.39
C VAL A 219 -14.80 -22.75 3.53
N ASN A 220 -16.09 -23.08 3.39
CA ASN A 220 -17.11 -22.19 2.79
C ASN A 220 -17.32 -20.88 3.59
N ARG A 221 -16.35 -20.44 4.42
CA ARG A 221 -16.45 -19.25 5.25
C ARG A 221 -15.64 -18.13 4.63
N LYS A 222 -16.38 -17.14 4.15
CA LYS A 222 -15.84 -15.82 3.81
C LYS A 222 -15.34 -15.14 5.08
N TRP A 223 -14.23 -14.42 4.99
CA TRP A 223 -13.83 -13.48 6.04
C TRP A 223 -14.99 -12.53 6.39
N PRO A 224 -15.15 -12.14 7.66
CA PRO A 224 -16.08 -11.08 8.01
C PRO A 224 -15.79 -9.84 7.18
N VAL A 225 -16.83 -9.21 6.62
CA VAL A 225 -16.67 -8.06 5.69
C VAL A 225 -15.77 -6.96 6.25
N TRP A 226 -15.85 -6.69 7.55
CA TRP A 226 -14.99 -5.67 8.17
C TRP A 226 -13.52 -6.05 8.03
N LEU A 227 -13.14 -7.32 8.22
CA LEU A 227 -11.74 -7.77 8.19
C LEU A 227 -11.20 -7.70 6.76
N ASP A 228 -11.98 -8.23 5.81
CA ASP A 228 -11.67 -8.26 4.38
C ASP A 228 -11.44 -6.84 3.83
N GLU A 229 -12.44 -5.97 3.97
CA GLU A 229 -12.38 -4.57 3.51
C GLU A 229 -11.32 -3.73 4.25
N SER A 230 -11.09 -4.00 5.54
CA SER A 230 -10.06 -3.28 6.30
C SER A 230 -8.65 -3.62 5.82
N TYR A 231 -8.35 -4.90 5.59
CA TYR A 231 -7.06 -5.30 5.03
C TYR A 231 -6.90 -4.83 3.58
N ALA A 232 -7.95 -4.96 2.76
CA ALA A 232 -7.97 -4.39 1.41
C ALA A 232 -7.65 -2.89 1.46
N THR A 233 -8.18 -2.16 2.45
CA THR A 233 -7.85 -0.74 2.66
C THR A 233 -6.43 -0.52 3.14
N VAL A 234 -5.84 -1.40 3.95
CA VAL A 234 -4.41 -1.33 4.29
C VAL A 234 -3.55 -1.48 3.04
N PHE A 235 -3.85 -2.43 2.16
CA PHE A 235 -3.09 -2.63 0.91
C PHE A 235 -3.38 -1.57 -0.16
N ASN A 236 -4.52 -0.90 -0.10
CA ASN A 236 -4.76 0.36 -0.84
C ASN A 236 -3.79 1.49 -0.43
N ASN A 237 -3.05 1.32 0.68
CA ASN A 237 -2.12 2.31 1.20
C ASN A 237 -0.68 1.80 1.28
N ILE A 238 -0.33 0.80 0.49
CA ILE A 238 1.08 0.45 0.28
C ILE A 238 1.55 0.98 -1.07
N THR A 239 2.85 1.19 -1.21
CA THR A 239 3.45 1.71 -2.43
C THR A 239 4.56 0.80 -2.89
N TRP A 240 4.48 0.36 -4.14
CA TRP A 240 5.55 -0.40 -4.78
C TRP A 240 6.71 0.53 -5.12
N THR A 241 7.94 0.06 -4.93
CA THR A 241 9.16 0.87 -5.09
C THR A 241 10.09 0.37 -6.18
N GLY A 242 9.64 -0.62 -6.96
CA GLY A 242 10.45 -1.36 -7.94
C GLY A 242 11.07 -2.63 -7.37
N ASP A 243 11.55 -2.58 -6.11
CA ASP A 243 12.26 -3.69 -5.46
C ASP A 243 11.57 -4.19 -4.17
N GLY A 244 10.37 -3.69 -3.89
CA GLY A 244 9.61 -4.03 -2.69
C GLY A 244 8.49 -3.05 -2.41
N TRP A 245 7.93 -3.14 -1.21
CA TRP A 245 6.77 -2.39 -0.78
C TRP A 245 7.08 -1.55 0.45
N VAL A 246 6.61 -0.30 0.45
CA VAL A 246 6.54 0.51 1.66
C VAL A 246 5.12 0.47 2.18
N ASP A 247 4.96 -0.01 3.41
CA ASP A 247 3.70 -0.11 4.11
C ASP A 247 3.54 0.94 5.22
N GLY A 248 2.42 0.88 5.92
CA GLY A 248 2.18 1.74 7.08
C GLY A 248 1.91 3.21 6.73
N ILE A 249 1.53 3.50 5.49
CA ILE A 249 1.14 4.86 5.06
C ILE A 249 -0.25 5.17 5.61
N ALA A 250 -0.36 6.26 6.35
CA ALA A 250 -1.63 6.80 6.82
C ALA A 250 -1.99 8.05 6.03
N ARG A 251 -2.69 7.96 4.89
CA ARG A 251 -2.91 9.16 4.06
C ARG A 251 -3.62 10.25 4.86
N ASN A 252 -3.33 11.51 4.52
CA ASN A 252 -3.79 12.66 5.27
C ASN A 252 -5.31 12.70 5.38
N GLU A 253 -6.03 12.27 4.34
CA GLU A 253 -7.48 12.19 4.30
C GLU A 253 -8.02 11.11 5.24
N MET A 254 -7.26 10.03 5.46
CA MET A 254 -7.62 8.96 6.41
C MET A 254 -7.44 9.44 7.83
N VAL A 255 -6.29 10.06 8.12
CA VAL A 255 -5.99 10.64 9.43
C VAL A 255 -6.98 11.76 9.73
N ALA A 256 -7.21 12.69 8.81
CA ALA A 256 -8.19 13.76 8.97
C ALA A 256 -9.58 13.18 9.20
N SER A 257 -10.03 12.22 8.39
CA SER A 257 -11.33 11.58 8.60
C SER A 257 -11.45 10.89 9.97
N ALA A 258 -10.41 10.18 10.42
CA ALA A 258 -10.39 9.55 11.74
C ALA A 258 -10.35 10.59 12.88
N VAL A 259 -9.60 11.67 12.71
CA VAL A 259 -9.44 12.74 13.70
C VAL A 259 -10.68 13.65 13.76
N ASP A 260 -11.35 13.91 12.66
CA ASP A 260 -12.51 14.80 12.60
C ASP A 260 -13.79 14.08 13.07
N ASN A 261 -13.87 12.77 12.87
CA ASN A 261 -14.98 11.93 13.34
C ASN A 261 -14.86 11.51 14.83
N LYS A 262 -14.20 12.32 15.66
CA LYS A 262 -13.90 12.03 17.07
C LYS A 262 -15.10 11.64 17.94
N SER A 263 -16.28 12.19 17.63
CA SER A 263 -17.54 11.96 18.34
C SER A 263 -18.43 10.88 17.70
N SER A 264 -18.03 10.35 16.53
CA SER A 264 -18.88 9.49 15.68
C SER A 264 -18.28 8.13 15.35
N PHE A 265 -17.13 7.74 15.94
CA PHE A 265 -16.55 6.41 15.78
C PHE A 265 -17.59 5.31 16.00
N ILE A 266 -17.68 4.39 15.04
CA ILE A 266 -18.45 3.16 15.17
C ILE A 266 -17.82 2.35 16.32
N PRO A 267 -18.61 1.96 17.35
CA PRO A 267 -18.10 1.08 18.38
C PRO A 267 -17.52 -0.20 17.77
N LEU A 268 -16.36 -0.66 18.22
CA LEU A 268 -15.65 -1.83 17.69
C LEU A 268 -16.55 -3.06 17.60
N ARG A 269 -17.41 -3.27 18.61
CA ARG A 269 -18.44 -4.32 18.56
C ARG A 269 -19.30 -4.17 17.29
N ARG A 270 -19.86 -2.98 17.09
CA ARG A 270 -20.71 -2.68 15.94
C ARG A 270 -19.95 -2.83 14.64
N LEU A 271 -18.73 -2.31 14.52
CA LEU A 271 -17.87 -2.42 13.33
C LEU A 271 -17.61 -3.90 12.98
N MET A 272 -17.21 -4.71 13.97
CA MET A 272 -16.89 -6.11 13.77
C MET A 272 -18.13 -7.01 13.56
N ASP A 273 -19.33 -6.53 13.90
CA ASP A 273 -20.62 -7.20 13.67
C ASP A 273 -21.31 -6.74 12.37
N ILE A 274 -20.70 -5.85 11.58
CA ILE A 274 -21.30 -5.39 10.32
C ILE A 274 -21.41 -6.57 9.35
N THR A 275 -22.60 -6.77 8.79
CA THR A 275 -22.84 -7.75 7.72
C THR A 275 -22.53 -7.14 6.36
N GLY A 276 -22.26 -7.95 5.34
CA GLY A 276 -22.01 -7.46 3.98
C GLY A 276 -23.15 -6.58 3.43
N ALA A 277 -24.41 -6.97 3.69
CA ALA A 277 -25.58 -6.16 3.30
C ALA A 277 -25.58 -4.78 3.98
N LYS A 278 -25.24 -4.73 5.28
CA LYS A 278 -25.16 -3.47 6.02
C LYS A 278 -23.96 -2.63 5.59
N TRP A 279 -22.82 -3.25 5.28
CA TRP A 279 -21.66 -2.59 4.71
C TRP A 279 -22.06 -1.88 3.40
N HIS A 280 -22.69 -2.61 2.46
CA HIS A 280 -23.17 -2.07 1.20
C HIS A 280 -24.22 -0.95 1.36
N GLU A 281 -25.13 -1.07 2.33
CA GLU A 281 -26.08 0.00 2.65
C GLU A 281 -25.37 1.27 3.16
N LEU A 282 -24.32 1.12 3.96
CA LEU A 282 -23.56 2.26 4.48
C LEU A 282 -22.74 2.92 3.37
N THR A 283 -22.13 2.13 2.48
CA THR A 283 -21.36 2.66 1.35
C THR A 283 -22.26 3.36 0.33
N SER A 284 -23.39 2.78 -0.06
CA SER A 284 -24.34 3.39 -1.01
C SER A 284 -24.94 4.74 -0.54
N LYS A 285 -25.00 4.98 0.78
CA LYS A 285 -25.50 6.24 1.38
C LYS A 285 -24.46 7.35 1.48
N GLY A 286 -23.32 7.22 0.78
CA GLY A 286 -22.23 8.21 0.82
C GLY A 286 -21.40 8.15 2.11
N LYS A 287 -21.60 7.13 2.97
CA LYS A 287 -20.75 6.85 4.13
C LYS A 287 -19.67 5.81 3.82
N ILE A 288 -19.20 5.78 2.57
CA ILE A 288 -18.11 4.90 2.12
C ILE A 288 -16.88 5.20 2.96
N TRP A 289 -16.44 6.45 2.97
CA TRP A 289 -15.15 6.77 3.56
C TRP A 289 -15.05 6.44 5.06
N PRO A 290 -16.01 6.83 5.93
CA PRO A 290 -15.87 6.59 7.37
C PRO A 290 -15.69 5.12 7.75
N ILE A 291 -16.47 4.19 7.18
CA ILE A 291 -16.41 2.78 7.59
C ILE A 291 -15.10 2.10 7.14
N TYR A 292 -14.60 2.44 5.96
CA TYR A 292 -13.30 1.97 5.46
C TYR A 292 -12.16 2.53 6.32
N MET A 293 -12.22 3.83 6.66
CA MET A 293 -11.19 4.48 7.47
C MET A 293 -11.14 3.93 8.90
N GLU A 294 -12.30 3.67 9.50
CA GLU A 294 -12.37 3.07 10.82
C GLU A 294 -11.82 1.63 10.81
N GLY A 295 -12.22 0.83 9.82
CA GLY A 295 -11.67 -0.50 9.61
C GLY A 295 -10.14 -0.51 9.42
N TRP A 296 -9.63 0.31 8.51
CA TRP A 296 -8.20 0.53 8.30
C TRP A 296 -7.50 0.92 9.61
N SER A 297 -8.04 1.91 10.34
CA SER A 297 -7.40 2.40 11.56
C SER A 297 -7.34 1.35 12.66
N LEU A 298 -8.29 0.41 12.71
CA LEU A 298 -8.26 -0.72 13.63
C LEU A 298 -7.14 -1.70 13.28
N ILE A 299 -7.01 -2.08 11.99
CA ILE A 299 -5.91 -2.96 11.55
C ILE A 299 -4.56 -2.27 11.78
N PHE A 300 -4.47 -0.97 11.49
CA PHE A 300 -3.27 -0.17 11.71
C PHE A 300 -2.93 -0.08 13.20
N PHE A 301 -3.90 0.17 14.08
CA PHE A 301 -3.72 0.17 15.54
C PHE A 301 -3.18 -1.17 16.02
N LEU A 302 -3.82 -2.27 15.61
CA LEU A 302 -3.41 -3.62 16.02
C LEU A 302 -1.99 -3.95 15.55
N ASN A 303 -1.59 -3.48 14.36
CA ASN A 303 -0.25 -3.71 13.83
C ASN A 303 0.82 -2.77 14.40
N HIS A 304 0.52 -1.51 14.69
CA HIS A 304 1.58 -0.51 14.94
C HIS A 304 1.51 0.15 16.32
N ALA A 305 0.36 0.17 16.97
CA ALA A 305 0.24 0.84 18.27
C ALA A 305 1.08 0.13 19.34
N SER A 306 1.60 0.91 20.29
CA SER A 306 2.42 0.41 21.39
C SER A 306 3.56 -0.51 20.91
N ARG A 307 4.26 -0.09 19.85
CA ARG A 307 5.37 -0.85 19.22
C ARG A 307 4.96 -2.25 18.77
N GLY A 308 3.72 -2.43 18.32
CA GLY A 308 3.21 -3.70 17.81
C GLY A 308 2.71 -4.67 18.89
N LYS A 309 2.50 -4.21 20.13
CA LYS A 309 1.99 -5.04 21.26
C LYS A 309 0.75 -5.88 20.90
N TYR A 310 -0.10 -5.39 19.99
CA TYR A 310 -1.36 -6.05 19.63
C TYR A 310 -1.26 -6.93 18.37
N ARG A 311 -0.08 -7.02 17.72
CA ARG A 311 0.13 -7.85 16.52
C ARG A 311 -0.25 -9.32 16.75
N PRO A 312 0.16 -9.98 17.86
CA PRO A 312 -0.20 -11.38 18.08
C PRO A 312 -1.71 -11.58 18.17
N LEU A 313 -2.43 -10.63 18.78
CA LEU A 313 -3.89 -10.69 18.89
C LEU A 313 -4.57 -10.64 17.52
N LEU A 314 -4.08 -9.79 16.60
CA LEU A 314 -4.59 -9.74 15.23
C LEU A 314 -4.23 -11.01 14.45
N ALA A 315 -2.99 -11.50 14.58
CA ALA A 315 -2.55 -12.73 13.91
C ALA A 315 -3.43 -13.93 14.31
N THR A 316 -3.65 -14.15 15.61
CA THR A 316 -4.56 -15.19 16.11
C THR A 316 -5.98 -15.02 15.58
N TYR A 317 -6.49 -13.78 15.51
CA TYR A 317 -7.83 -13.55 15.00
C TYR A 317 -7.95 -13.89 13.50
N VAL A 318 -6.97 -13.49 12.70
CA VAL A 318 -6.92 -13.78 11.25
C VAL A 318 -6.79 -15.28 11.02
N GLU A 319 -5.93 -15.96 11.76
CA GLU A 319 -5.78 -17.42 11.70
C GLU A 319 -7.09 -18.13 12.02
N GLN A 320 -7.74 -17.78 13.14
CA GLN A 320 -9.01 -18.39 13.54
C GLN A 320 -10.11 -18.17 12.49
N VAL A 321 -10.20 -16.96 11.93
CA VAL A 321 -11.16 -16.64 10.88
C VAL A 321 -10.86 -17.44 9.61
N SER A 322 -9.60 -17.51 9.18
CA SER A 322 -9.18 -18.15 7.94
C SER A 322 -9.32 -19.68 7.98
N THR A 323 -9.06 -20.27 9.14
CA THR A 323 -9.17 -21.73 9.37
C THR A 323 -10.56 -22.17 9.84
N GLY A 324 -11.51 -21.24 9.99
CA GLY A 324 -12.87 -21.53 10.43
C GLY A 324 -13.01 -21.89 11.91
N GLN A 325 -11.97 -21.70 12.72
CA GLN A 325 -12.01 -21.87 14.18
C GLN A 325 -12.91 -20.81 14.85
N ASP A 326 -13.34 -21.07 16.10
CA ASP A 326 -14.11 -20.08 16.86
C ASP A 326 -13.22 -18.88 17.26
N SER A 327 -13.48 -17.74 16.63
CA SER A 327 -12.78 -16.48 16.91
C SER A 327 -13.47 -15.65 18.01
N SER A 328 -14.53 -16.14 18.66
CA SER A 328 -15.36 -15.35 19.58
C SER A 328 -14.58 -14.79 20.78
N VAL A 329 -13.64 -15.54 21.34
CA VAL A 329 -12.79 -15.12 22.46
C VAL A 329 -11.85 -13.99 22.01
N THR A 330 -11.08 -14.23 20.94
CA THR A 330 -10.13 -13.26 20.39
C THR A 330 -10.85 -11.98 19.92
N ARG A 331 -12.03 -12.13 19.31
CA ARG A 331 -12.94 -11.05 18.95
C ARG A 331 -13.34 -10.21 20.16
N ARG A 332 -13.78 -10.83 21.26
CA ARG A 332 -14.14 -10.11 22.50
C ARG A 332 -12.94 -9.35 23.07
N ARG A 333 -11.73 -9.90 22.99
CA ARG A 333 -10.49 -9.20 23.39
C ARG A 333 -10.24 -7.96 22.54
N ILE A 334 -10.36 -8.05 21.21
CA ILE A 334 -10.24 -6.88 20.32
C ILE A 334 -11.29 -5.82 20.68
N ILE A 335 -12.55 -6.22 20.88
CA ILE A 335 -13.64 -5.30 21.26
C ILE A 335 -13.34 -4.60 22.59
N SER A 336 -12.74 -5.30 23.56
CA SER A 336 -12.37 -4.70 24.85
C SER A 336 -11.32 -3.59 24.73
N LEU A 337 -10.59 -3.54 23.61
CA LEU A 337 -9.62 -2.47 23.32
C LEU A 337 -10.27 -1.15 22.91
N GLN A 338 -11.61 -1.03 22.82
CA GLN A 338 -12.31 0.19 22.39
C GLN A 338 -11.74 1.47 23.01
N GLY A 339 -11.58 1.51 24.34
CA GLY A 339 -11.09 2.71 25.02
C GLY A 339 -9.64 3.04 24.67
N THR A 340 -8.79 2.02 24.56
CA THR A 340 -7.37 2.16 24.18
C THR A 340 -7.24 2.58 22.72
N PHE A 341 -7.98 1.94 21.83
CA PHE A 341 -8.05 2.29 20.41
C PHE A 341 -8.52 3.73 20.21
N SER A 342 -9.63 4.14 20.81
CA SER A 342 -10.14 5.52 20.69
C SER A 342 -9.17 6.55 21.25
N ARG A 343 -8.46 6.25 22.36
CA ARG A 343 -7.39 7.14 22.86
C ARG A 343 -6.23 7.23 21.89
N TRP A 344 -5.77 6.09 21.35
CA TRP A 344 -4.68 6.04 20.38
C TRP A 344 -5.03 6.83 19.12
N VAL A 345 -6.22 6.65 18.53
CA VAL A 345 -6.62 7.42 17.34
C VAL A 345 -6.65 8.93 17.62
N ARG A 346 -7.06 9.35 18.82
CA ARG A 346 -7.14 10.77 19.18
C ARG A 346 -5.80 11.41 19.50
N ARG A 347 -4.90 10.66 20.13
CA ARG A 347 -3.68 11.17 20.76
C ARG A 347 -2.40 10.79 20.02
N ASP A 348 -2.41 9.67 19.30
CA ASP A 348 -1.19 9.05 18.78
C ASP A 348 -1.24 8.87 17.26
N LEU A 349 -2.43 8.70 16.65
CA LEU A 349 -2.58 8.70 15.19
C LEU A 349 -2.44 10.13 14.65
N HIS A 350 -1.34 10.39 13.96
CA HIS A 350 -0.98 11.72 13.52
C HIS A 350 -0.30 11.73 12.15
N LEU A 351 -0.46 12.85 11.42
CA LEU A 351 0.02 13.07 10.06
C LEU A 351 1.54 12.90 9.87
N HIS A 352 2.35 13.06 10.92
CA HIS A 352 3.81 12.92 10.77
C HIS A 352 4.25 11.46 10.61
N MET A 353 3.44 10.49 11.05
CA MET A 353 3.67 9.07 10.72
C MET A 353 3.66 8.87 9.19
N THR A 354 2.82 9.64 8.50
CA THR A 354 2.71 9.66 7.04
C THR A 354 3.90 10.33 6.37
N GLY A 355 4.36 11.47 6.92
CA GLY A 355 5.49 12.21 6.38
C GLY A 355 6.75 11.35 6.26
N ALA A 356 7.12 10.65 7.34
CA ALA A 356 8.28 9.75 7.33
C ALA A 356 8.15 8.63 6.28
N LYS A 357 6.95 8.09 6.08
CA LYS A 357 6.70 7.07 5.05
C LYS A 357 6.82 7.60 3.63
N TYR A 358 6.42 8.85 3.36
CA TYR A 358 6.67 9.46 2.05
C TYR A 358 8.16 9.67 1.77
N PHE A 359 8.96 10.00 2.78
CA PHE A 359 10.42 10.02 2.65
C PHE A 359 10.99 8.60 2.40
N GLU A 360 10.45 7.57 3.05
CA GLU A 360 10.85 6.17 2.83
C GLU A 360 10.59 5.75 1.38
N ILE A 361 9.39 6.02 0.86
CA ILE A 361 9.02 5.73 -0.54
C ILE A 361 9.96 6.43 -1.52
N PHE A 362 10.15 7.74 -1.34
CA PHE A 362 11.06 8.51 -2.19
C PHE A 362 12.47 7.92 -2.15
N THR A 363 12.99 7.61 -0.96
CA THR A 363 14.33 7.04 -0.78
C THR A 363 14.45 5.68 -1.46
N ALA A 364 13.45 4.81 -1.29
CA ALA A 364 13.43 3.48 -1.89
C ALA A 364 13.39 3.55 -3.44
N MET A 365 12.46 4.32 -4.01
CA MET A 365 12.34 4.50 -5.46
C MET A 365 13.59 5.14 -6.05
N ALA A 366 14.16 6.17 -5.40
CA ALA A 366 15.37 6.81 -5.86
C ALA A 366 16.55 5.83 -5.84
N THR A 367 16.65 4.99 -4.80
CA THR A 367 17.70 3.97 -4.67
C THR A 367 17.55 2.89 -5.74
N SER A 368 16.32 2.47 -6.02
CA SER A 368 15.98 1.50 -7.07
C SER A 368 16.46 1.95 -8.45
N HIS A 369 16.16 3.19 -8.82
CA HIS A 369 16.59 3.78 -10.09
C HIS A 369 18.10 4.05 -10.13
N LEU A 370 18.68 4.57 -9.05
CA LEU A 370 20.12 4.80 -8.94
C LEU A 370 20.90 3.49 -9.09
N ALA A 371 20.45 2.41 -8.46
CA ALA A 371 21.10 1.11 -8.48
C ALA A 371 21.25 0.58 -9.92
N ARG A 372 20.16 0.63 -10.71
CA ARG A 372 20.13 0.17 -12.10
C ARG A 372 20.92 1.08 -13.05
N ALA A 373 20.79 2.40 -12.88
CA ALA A 373 21.59 3.36 -13.64
C ALA A 373 23.10 3.19 -13.37
N HIS A 374 23.47 3.01 -12.11
CA HIS A 374 24.86 2.79 -11.69
C HIS A 374 25.41 1.44 -12.16
N ALA A 375 24.64 0.36 -12.06
CA ALA A 375 25.02 -0.95 -12.61
C ALA A 375 25.37 -0.89 -14.10
N ARG A 376 24.81 0.09 -14.82
CA ARG A 376 25.07 0.37 -16.24
C ARG A 376 26.06 1.52 -16.46
N GLY A 377 26.89 1.81 -15.46
CA GLY A 377 27.99 2.77 -15.53
C GLY A 377 27.61 4.25 -15.43
N GLN A 378 26.33 4.59 -15.23
CA GLN A 378 25.92 5.99 -15.08
C GLN A 378 26.25 6.52 -13.68
N ARG A 379 26.84 7.71 -13.61
CA ARG A 379 27.18 8.40 -12.36
C ARG A 379 26.52 9.77 -12.35
N PHE A 380 26.33 10.31 -11.14
CA PHE A 380 25.66 11.58 -10.92
C PHE A 380 26.51 12.45 -10.00
N GLU A 381 26.60 13.76 -10.28
CA GLU A 381 27.37 14.68 -9.44
C GLU A 381 26.66 15.00 -8.12
N SER A 382 25.33 14.98 -8.15
CA SER A 382 24.47 15.31 -7.01
C SER A 382 23.12 14.60 -7.09
N GLY A 383 22.30 14.75 -6.04
CA GLY A 383 20.91 14.31 -6.08
C GLY A 383 20.09 15.09 -7.11
N GLU A 384 20.34 16.39 -7.25
CA GLU A 384 19.67 17.25 -8.22
C GLU A 384 19.99 16.86 -9.66
N ASP A 385 21.25 16.51 -9.95
CA ASP A 385 21.66 15.98 -11.26
C ASP A 385 20.92 14.67 -11.57
N PHE A 386 20.89 13.72 -10.62
CA PHE A 386 20.10 12.50 -10.75
C PHE A 386 18.62 12.76 -11.05
N LEU A 387 17.98 13.68 -10.33
CA LEU A 387 16.56 14.02 -10.55
C LEU A 387 16.35 14.72 -11.90
N ALA A 388 17.30 15.52 -12.36
CA ALA A 388 17.25 16.14 -13.68
C ALA A 388 17.33 15.08 -14.79
N MET A 389 18.23 14.10 -14.66
CA MET A 389 18.34 12.96 -15.57
C MET A 389 17.05 12.11 -15.55
N ALA A 390 16.50 11.84 -14.37
CA ALA A 390 15.20 11.17 -14.22
C ALA A 390 14.07 11.94 -14.90
N LYS A 391 13.98 13.25 -14.70
CA LYS A 391 12.95 14.11 -15.31
C LYS A 391 13.01 14.10 -16.83
N ASN A 392 14.23 14.11 -17.38
CA ASN A 392 14.47 14.17 -18.83
C ASN A 392 14.49 12.78 -19.50
N ARG A 393 14.14 11.70 -18.78
CA ARG A 393 14.18 10.30 -19.28
C ARG A 393 15.57 9.90 -19.78
N MET A 394 16.62 10.37 -19.12
CA MET A 394 18.03 10.10 -19.46
C MET A 394 18.72 9.14 -18.48
N LEU A 395 17.97 8.46 -17.61
CA LEU A 395 18.52 7.37 -16.81
C LEU A 395 18.79 6.17 -17.74
N ASN A 396 20.01 5.65 -17.70
CA ASN A 396 20.39 4.44 -18.42
C ASN A 396 19.84 3.22 -17.66
N LEU A 397 18.56 2.92 -17.88
CA LEU A 397 17.88 1.77 -17.26
C LEU A 397 17.86 0.57 -18.22
N PRO A 398 17.72 -0.65 -17.70
CA PRO A 398 17.45 -1.82 -18.52
C PRO A 398 16.19 -1.63 -19.39
N PRO A 399 16.16 -2.15 -20.62
CA PRO A 399 15.01 -2.01 -21.52
C PRO A 399 13.83 -2.87 -21.06
N LEU A 400 12.65 -2.63 -21.64
CA LEU A 400 11.47 -3.48 -21.45
C LEU A 400 11.80 -4.95 -21.80
N GLY A 401 11.35 -5.89 -20.97
CA GLY A 401 11.62 -7.32 -21.11
C GLY A 401 12.84 -7.82 -20.33
N ASP A 402 13.68 -6.92 -19.82
CA ASP A 402 14.79 -7.26 -18.92
C ASP A 402 14.25 -7.49 -17.48
N ASP A 403 14.83 -8.45 -16.75
CA ASP A 403 14.44 -8.76 -15.37
C ASP A 403 14.81 -7.66 -14.35
N GLN A 404 15.65 -6.72 -14.77
CA GLN A 404 16.00 -5.51 -14.02
C GLN A 404 15.25 -4.27 -14.52
N TRP A 405 14.30 -4.40 -15.45
CA TRP A 405 13.52 -3.28 -15.96
C TRP A 405 12.72 -2.57 -14.86
N LEU A 406 12.66 -1.23 -14.93
CA LEU A 406 11.72 -0.42 -14.17
C LEU A 406 10.81 0.36 -15.11
N PRO A 407 9.49 0.40 -14.84
CA PRO A 407 8.55 1.09 -15.70
C PRO A 407 8.69 2.61 -15.60
N ASP A 408 8.41 3.32 -16.69
CA ASP A 408 8.45 4.78 -16.71
C ASP A 408 7.46 5.41 -15.72
N THR A 409 6.35 4.72 -15.42
CA THR A 409 5.37 5.13 -14.39
C THR A 409 6.04 5.26 -13.01
N LEU A 410 6.91 4.33 -12.62
CA LEU A 410 7.61 4.37 -11.33
C LEU A 410 8.61 5.54 -11.26
N ARG A 411 9.26 5.87 -12.39
CA ARG A 411 10.08 7.09 -12.50
C ARG A 411 9.23 8.35 -12.34
N GLN A 412 8.03 8.38 -12.92
CA GLN A 412 7.09 9.49 -12.73
C GLN A 412 6.60 9.59 -11.27
N GLU A 413 6.33 8.47 -10.61
CA GLU A 413 6.00 8.40 -9.17
C GLU A 413 7.13 8.96 -8.32
N LEU A 414 8.38 8.58 -8.58
CA LEU A 414 9.57 9.13 -7.91
C LEU A 414 9.59 10.66 -7.95
N LEU A 415 9.39 11.23 -9.15
CA LEU A 415 9.35 12.69 -9.34
C LEU A 415 8.14 13.33 -8.65
N TRP A 416 7.00 12.64 -8.62
CA TRP A 416 5.82 13.10 -7.91
C TRP A 416 6.07 13.15 -6.40
N TYR A 417 6.65 12.11 -5.79
CA TYR A 417 7.01 12.11 -4.38
C TYR A 417 8.06 13.17 -4.04
N HIS A 418 9.06 13.38 -4.90
CA HIS A 418 10.00 14.48 -4.74
C HIS A 418 9.30 15.85 -4.69
N ASN A 419 8.36 16.09 -5.60
CA ASN A 419 7.60 17.33 -5.65
C ASN A 419 6.66 17.49 -4.45
N LEU A 420 5.98 16.41 -4.04
CA LEU A 420 5.14 16.38 -2.85
C LEU A 420 5.95 16.78 -1.61
N LEU A 421 7.09 16.13 -1.39
CA LEU A 421 7.97 16.40 -0.25
C LEU A 421 8.55 17.82 -0.32
N THR A 422 8.84 18.31 -1.52
CA THR A 422 9.30 19.68 -1.71
C THR A 422 8.21 20.68 -1.31
N GLN A 423 6.97 20.49 -1.73
CA GLN A 423 5.89 21.42 -1.40
C GLN A 423 5.50 21.38 0.09
N SER A 424 5.53 20.20 0.70
CA SER A 424 5.00 19.98 2.06
C SER A 424 6.06 20.08 3.17
N HIS A 425 7.34 19.90 2.85
CA HIS A 425 8.40 19.74 3.84
C HIS A 425 9.70 20.48 3.49
N GLN A 426 9.71 21.51 2.63
CA GLN A 426 10.96 22.23 2.39
C GLN A 426 11.46 23.02 3.61
N PRO A 427 12.80 23.11 3.79
CA PRO A 427 13.81 22.38 3.03
C PRO A 427 14.01 20.94 3.53
N PHE A 428 14.20 19.99 2.60
CA PHE A 428 14.81 18.68 2.90
C PHE A 428 16.04 18.50 2.01
N LYS A 429 17.01 17.72 2.48
CA LYS A 429 18.27 17.46 1.78
C LYS A 429 18.21 16.08 1.13
N PHE A 430 18.56 16.00 -0.14
CA PHE A 430 18.75 14.77 -0.90
C PHE A 430 20.13 14.77 -1.53
N THR A 431 20.97 13.81 -1.18
CA THR A 431 22.34 13.72 -1.70
C THR A 431 22.71 12.29 -2.07
N ILE A 432 23.61 12.15 -3.04
CA ILE A 432 24.24 10.90 -3.41
C ILE A 432 25.69 10.95 -2.94
N GLU A 433 26.11 9.97 -2.16
CA GLU A 433 27.49 9.81 -1.69
C GLU A 433 28.13 8.64 -2.44
N TYR A 434 29.33 8.86 -2.99
CA TYR A 434 30.18 7.81 -3.55
C TYR A 434 31.33 7.53 -2.57
N PRO A 435 31.30 6.39 -1.85
CA PRO A 435 32.36 6.05 -0.90
C PRO A 435 33.74 6.05 -1.55
N SER A 436 34.75 6.57 -0.84
CA SER A 436 36.15 6.45 -1.26
C SER A 436 36.52 4.97 -1.38
N GLY A 437 37.25 4.61 -2.45
CA GLY A 437 37.64 3.21 -2.71
C GLY A 437 36.70 2.41 -3.60
N GLY A 438 35.76 3.05 -4.30
CA GLY A 438 34.94 2.40 -5.32
C GLY A 438 33.73 1.62 -4.79
N GLY A 439 33.28 1.94 -3.56
CA GLY A 439 32.05 1.37 -3.02
C GLY A 439 30.80 1.78 -3.80
N LEU A 440 29.70 1.04 -3.60
CA LEU A 440 28.40 1.36 -4.19
C LEU A 440 27.88 2.71 -3.68
N PRO A 441 27.30 3.55 -4.55
CA PRO A 441 26.73 4.82 -4.13
C PRO A 441 25.58 4.66 -3.14
N VAL A 442 25.44 5.66 -2.29
CA VAL A 442 24.46 5.70 -1.20
C VAL A 442 23.61 6.94 -1.34
N ILE A 443 22.30 6.79 -1.17
CA ILE A 443 21.38 7.92 -1.07
C ILE A 443 21.24 8.34 0.39
N HIS A 444 21.32 9.64 0.64
CA HIS A 444 21.00 10.25 1.92
C HIS A 444 19.83 11.20 1.75
N VAL A 445 18.81 11.01 2.58
CA VAL A 445 17.63 11.89 2.65
C VAL A 445 17.50 12.39 4.08
N ALA A 446 17.51 13.70 4.27
CA ALA A 446 17.42 14.31 5.59
C ALA A 446 16.35 15.40 5.64
N GLN A 447 15.53 15.37 6.68
CA GLN A 447 14.53 16.38 6.96
C GLN A 447 14.81 17.02 8.33
N PRO A 448 15.48 18.20 8.36
CA PRO A 448 15.93 18.83 9.60
C PRO A 448 14.80 19.18 10.57
N ARG A 449 13.61 19.57 10.07
CA ARG A 449 12.50 20.08 10.89
C ARG A 449 12.06 19.12 11.98
N PHE A 450 12.16 17.82 11.72
CA PHE A 450 11.87 16.78 12.70
C PHE A 450 13.02 15.78 12.84
N GLY A 451 14.22 16.14 12.39
CA GLY A 451 15.42 15.33 12.59
C GLY A 451 15.41 13.97 11.89
N LEU A 452 14.61 13.76 10.84
CA LEU A 452 14.63 12.50 10.09
C LEU A 452 15.91 12.42 9.24
N VAL A 453 16.57 11.27 9.25
CA VAL A 453 17.68 10.91 8.36
C VAL A 453 17.49 9.48 7.90
N MET A 454 17.44 9.29 6.58
CA MET A 454 17.32 8.00 5.91
C MET A 454 18.53 7.75 5.02
N LYS A 455 18.89 6.48 4.90
CA LYS A 455 19.98 6.00 4.04
C LYS A 455 19.42 4.93 3.09
N GLY A 456 19.50 5.20 1.79
CA GLY A 456 19.18 4.23 0.73
C GLY A 456 20.45 3.52 0.28
N THR A 457 20.45 2.19 0.33
CA THR A 457 21.56 1.33 -0.11
C THR A 457 21.04 0.20 -0.98
N TYR A 458 21.92 -0.39 -1.78
CA TYR A 458 21.61 -1.57 -2.57
C TYR A 458 22.79 -2.53 -2.64
N ARG A 459 22.53 -3.74 -3.12
CA ARG A 459 23.54 -4.77 -3.43
C ARG A 459 23.36 -5.24 -4.85
N LEU A 460 24.49 -5.51 -5.50
CA LEU A 460 24.52 -6.20 -6.78
C LEU A 460 24.83 -7.69 -6.54
N ASP A 461 24.39 -8.56 -7.45
CA ASP A 461 24.87 -9.93 -7.54
C ASP A 461 26.16 -10.03 -8.38
N ASP A 462 26.61 -11.26 -8.62
CA ASP A 462 27.85 -11.54 -9.35
C ASP A 462 27.77 -11.14 -10.84
N ASP A 463 26.55 -11.05 -11.40
CA ASP A 463 26.28 -10.57 -12.76
C ASP A 463 26.11 -9.05 -12.84
N GLY A 464 26.24 -8.35 -11.69
CA GLY A 464 26.06 -6.91 -11.60
C GLY A 464 24.60 -6.46 -11.61
N LYS A 465 23.63 -7.38 -11.47
CA LYS A 465 22.20 -7.07 -11.38
C LYS A 465 21.83 -6.65 -9.96
N VAL A 466 20.79 -5.83 -9.81
CA VAL A 466 20.32 -5.38 -8.49
C VAL A 466 19.63 -6.53 -7.78
N LYS A 467 20.25 -7.01 -6.70
CA LYS A 467 19.74 -8.11 -5.88
C LYS A 467 18.83 -7.64 -4.74
N ARG A 468 19.13 -6.46 -4.18
CA ARG A 468 18.39 -5.92 -3.02
C ARG A 468 18.52 -4.41 -2.94
N VAL A 469 17.41 -3.74 -2.67
CA VAL A 469 17.35 -2.35 -2.21
C VAL A 469 16.93 -2.32 -0.74
N LYS A 470 17.51 -1.40 0.04
CA LYS A 470 17.23 -1.25 1.46
C LYS A 470 17.21 0.22 1.85
N VAL A 471 16.22 0.61 2.65
CA VAL A 471 16.16 1.92 3.31
C VAL A 471 16.37 1.72 4.81
N ASP A 472 17.34 2.44 5.37
CA ASP A 472 17.65 2.46 6.79
C ASP A 472 17.27 3.80 7.41
N TYR A 473 16.57 3.75 8.55
CA TYR A 473 16.29 4.91 9.39
C TYR A 473 17.50 5.22 10.28
N VAL A 474 18.47 5.98 9.76
CA VAL A 474 19.68 6.38 10.51
C VAL A 474 19.32 7.21 11.74
N ARG A 475 18.36 8.12 11.57
CA ARG A 475 17.76 8.86 12.67
C ARG A 475 16.28 9.00 12.38
N CYS A 476 15.46 8.25 13.10
CA CYS A 476 14.04 8.55 13.20
C CYS A 476 13.88 9.32 14.51
N PRO A 477 13.29 10.53 14.54
CA PRO A 477 12.91 11.11 15.81
C PRO A 477 12.12 10.04 16.57
N SER A 478 12.56 9.67 17.78
CA SER A 478 11.64 9.02 18.71
C SER A 478 10.45 9.95 18.76
N ILE A 479 9.31 9.50 18.25
CA ILE A 479 8.10 10.29 18.14
C ILE A 479 7.60 10.49 19.58
N ASP A 480 8.29 11.34 20.34
CA ASP A 480 7.91 11.80 21.65
C ASP A 480 7.03 13.04 21.43
N LEU A 481 5.79 12.72 21.04
CA LEU A 481 4.72 13.61 20.56
C LEU A 481 4.47 14.82 21.45
N VAL A 482 4.84 14.71 22.72
CA VAL A 482 4.61 15.73 23.74
C VAL A 482 5.50 16.95 23.51
N LYS A 483 6.74 16.78 23.02
CA LYS A 483 7.69 17.90 22.86
C LYS A 483 7.44 18.73 21.60
N ALA A 484 6.95 18.13 20.51
CA ALA A 484 6.70 18.84 19.26
C ALA A 484 5.55 19.85 19.35
N LYS A 485 4.54 19.61 20.19
CA LYS A 485 3.45 20.57 20.44
C LYS A 485 3.93 21.88 21.06
N LYS A 486 4.97 21.85 21.91
CA LYS A 486 5.57 23.07 22.48
C LYS A 486 6.35 23.89 21.45
N ALA A 487 6.87 23.27 20.39
CA ALA A 487 7.69 23.96 19.38
C ALA A 487 6.85 24.69 18.30
N VAL A 488 5.56 24.36 18.17
CA VAL A 488 4.65 24.98 17.18
C VAL A 488 3.71 26.00 17.81
N GLY A 489 3.59 26.02 19.14
CA GLY A 489 2.78 26.99 19.89
C GLY A 489 3.56 28.23 20.30
N THR A 490 4.07 29.01 19.33
CA THR A 490 4.35 30.46 19.42
C THR A 490 4.89 30.92 18.07
N ARG A 491 4.00 31.17 17.11
CA ARG A 491 4.23 32.13 16.03
C ARG A 491 2.90 32.59 15.46
#